data_AF-A0A972FZX1-F1
#
_entry.id   AF-A0A972FZX1-F1
#
_cell.length_a   1.000
_cell.length_b   1.000
_cell.length_c   1.000
_cell.angle_alpha   90.00
_cell.angle_beta   90.00
_cell.angle_gamma   90.00
#
_symmetry.space_group_name_H-M   'P 1'
#
loop_
_entity.id
_entity.type
_entity.pdbx_description
1 polymer ?
#
loop_
_entity_poly.entity_id
_entity_poly.type
_entity_poly.pdbx_seq_one_letter_code
_entity_poly.pdbx_strand_id
1 'polypeptide(L)'
;METVEVNWSNATRVWWSFFWRATLFGAIGGAILGAIMGVIAVLVGGNPDDAAVAGGIAGYLVAIPVSIWCIKFILNKSFKGYRVCLLKDPDA
;
A
#
# COMPACT_ATOMS: atom_id res chain seq x y z
N MET A 1 -2.33 30.02 4.50
CA MET A 1 -1.70 28.70 4.70
C MET A 1 -0.24 28.88 4.35
N GLU A 2 0.68 28.73 5.31
CA GLU A 2 2.11 28.80 4.99
C GLU A 2 2.53 27.49 4.33
N THR A 3 3.06 27.60 3.11
CA THR A 3 3.66 26.46 2.39
C THR A 3 4.99 26.15 3.02
N VAL A 4 5.08 25.03 3.75
CA VAL A 4 6.35 24.55 4.31
C VAL A 4 7.13 23.84 3.21
N GLU A 5 8.38 24.24 2.96
CA GLU A 5 9.26 23.51 2.04
C GLU A 5 9.44 22.05 2.49
N VAL A 6 9.40 21.14 1.51
CA VAL A 6 9.58 19.72 1.75
C VAL A 6 11.05 19.44 2.04
N ASN A 7 11.40 19.42 3.32
CA ASN A 7 12.73 18.98 3.76
C ASN A 7 12.80 17.43 3.80
N TRP A 8 13.99 16.87 3.64
CA TRP A 8 14.27 15.42 3.73
C TRP A 8 13.72 14.78 5.00
N SER A 9 13.78 15.48 6.14
CA SER A 9 13.18 15.01 7.40
C SER A 9 11.67 14.79 7.30
N ASN A 10 10.95 15.69 6.62
CA ASN A 10 9.50 15.58 6.43
C ASN A 10 9.18 14.45 5.45
N ALA A 11 9.96 14.33 4.36
CA ALA A 11 9.81 13.25 3.39
C ALA A 11 10.03 11.87 4.02
N THR A 12 11.07 11.69 4.83
CA THR A 12 11.36 10.41 5.52
C THR A 12 10.25 10.04 6.49
N ARG A 13 9.67 11.00 7.23
CA ARG A 13 8.54 10.72 8.15
C ARG A 13 7.28 10.25 7.42
N VAL A 14 6.98 10.87 6.27
CA VAL A 14 5.86 10.48 5.42
C VAL A 14 6.10 9.09 4.82
N TRP A 15 7.30 8.87 4.27
CA TRP A 15 7.71 7.58 3.73
C TRP A 15 7.66 6.48 4.78
N TRP A 16 8.16 6.72 5.99
CA TRP A 16 8.12 5.73 7.07
C TRP A 16 6.69 5.39 7.50
N SER A 17 5.80 6.38 7.49
CA SER A 17 4.37 6.17 7.77
C SER A 17 3.70 5.32 6.69
N PHE A 18 4.11 5.47 5.43
CA PHE A 18 3.68 4.65 4.30
C PHE A 18 4.24 3.23 4.37
N PHE A 19 5.56 3.11 4.53
CA PHE A 19 6.30 1.86 4.52
C PHE A 19 5.68 0.83 5.46
N TRP A 20 5.54 1.16 6.76
CA TRP A 20 4.97 0.21 7.71
C TRP A 20 3.54 -0.19 7.42
N ARG A 21 2.71 0.73 6.92
CA ARG A 21 1.30 0.41 6.61
C ARG A 21 1.22 -0.43 5.35
N ALA A 22 1.90 -0.04 4.29
CA ALA A 22 1.96 -0.81 3.06
C ALA A 22 2.54 -2.21 3.30
N THR A 23 3.60 -2.34 4.10
CA THR A 23 4.16 -3.63 4.48
C THR A 23 3.21 -4.44 5.33
N LEU A 24 2.58 -3.87 6.37
CA LEU A 24 1.69 -4.62 7.25
C LEU A 24 0.42 -5.08 6.52
N PHE A 25 -0.28 -4.15 5.87
CA PHE A 25 -1.52 -4.46 5.14
C PHE A 25 -1.26 -5.27 3.87
N GLY A 26 -0.13 -5.02 3.18
CA GLY A 26 0.29 -5.79 2.02
C GLY A 26 0.70 -7.21 2.40
N ALA A 27 1.44 -7.40 3.50
CA ALA A 27 1.80 -8.73 3.99
C ALA A 27 0.57 -9.50 4.47
N ILE A 28 -0.34 -8.86 5.21
CA ILE A 28 -1.58 -9.51 5.66
C ILE A 28 -2.47 -9.88 4.47
N GLY A 29 -2.76 -8.95 3.58
CA GLY A 29 -3.61 -9.22 2.42
C GLY A 29 -2.98 -10.20 1.44
N GLY A 30 -1.66 -10.10 1.23
CA GLY A 30 -0.88 -11.05 0.42
C GLY A 30 -0.83 -12.46 1.03
N ALA A 31 -0.68 -12.57 2.35
CA ALA A 31 -0.73 -13.86 3.04
C ALA A 31 -2.13 -14.50 2.97
N ILE A 32 -3.19 -13.71 3.17
CA ILE A 32 -4.57 -14.21 3.08
C ILE A 32 -4.88 -14.70 1.66
N LEU A 33 -4.64 -13.88 0.64
CA LEU A 33 -4.90 -14.29 -0.74
C LEU A 33 -3.96 -15.41 -1.19
N GLY A 34 -2.68 -15.35 -0.82
CA GLY A 34 -1.71 -16.40 -1.13
C GLY A 34 -2.12 -17.73 -0.52
N ALA A 35 -2.62 -17.74 0.73
CA ALA A 35 -3.15 -18.94 1.37
C ALA A 35 -4.40 -19.47 0.65
N ILE A 36 -5.34 -18.60 0.28
CA ILE A 36 -6.55 -19.00 -0.46
C ILE A 36 -6.16 -19.62 -1.81
N MET A 37 -5.28 -18.98 -2.57
CA MET A 37 -4.82 -19.48 -3.87
C MET A 37 -4.02 -20.78 -3.72
N GLY A 38 -3.21 -20.90 -2.68
CA GLY A 38 -2.47 -22.13 -2.37
C GLY A 38 -3.39 -23.31 -2.06
N VAL A 39 -4.45 -23.09 -1.28
CA VAL A 39 -5.46 -24.12 -1.00
C VAL A 39 -6.20 -24.53 -2.28
N ILE A 40 -6.60 -23.57 -3.12
CA ILE A 40 -7.26 -23.84 -4.41
C ILE A 40 -6.34 -24.66 -5.33
N ALA A 41 -5.05 -24.31 -5.41
CA ALA A 41 -4.09 -25.03 -6.23
C ALA A 41 -3.94 -26.50 -5.83
N VAL A 42 -3.90 -26.79 -4.53
CA VAL A 42 -3.86 -28.17 -4.00
C VAL A 42 -5.15 -28.93 -4.32
N LEU A 43 -6.31 -28.29 -4.18
CA LEU A 43 -7.62 -28.93 -4.43
C LEU A 43 -7.88 -29.24 -5.92
N VAL A 44 -7.35 -28.43 -6.83
CA VAL A 44 -7.53 -28.60 -8.28
C VAL A 44 -6.47 -29.56 -8.88
N GLY A 45 -5.48 -29.98 -8.09
CA GLY A 45 -4.35 -30.78 -8.59
C GLY A 45 -3.47 -29.98 -9.56
N GLY A 46 -3.47 -28.65 -9.43
CA GLY A 46 -2.73 -27.75 -10.30
C GLY A 46 -1.22 -27.88 -10.08
N ASN A 47 -0.44 -27.62 -11.13
CA ASN A 47 1.02 -27.63 -11.03
C ASN A 47 1.51 -26.54 -10.06
N PRO A 48 2.63 -26.75 -9.35
CA PRO A 48 3.21 -25.76 -8.42
C PRO A 48 3.50 -24.41 -9.09
N ASP A 49 3.81 -24.44 -10.38
CA ASP A 49 4.13 -23.25 -11.17
C ASP A 49 2.90 -22.35 -11.39
N ASP A 50 1.72 -22.94 -11.62
CA ASP A 50 0.47 -22.21 -11.78
C ASP A 50 0.05 -21.54 -10.46
N ALA A 51 0.32 -22.20 -9.33
CA ALA A 51 0.05 -21.66 -8.00
C ALA A 51 0.93 -20.44 -7.69
N ALA A 52 2.20 -20.46 -8.11
CA ALA A 52 3.13 -19.35 -7.92
C ALA A 52 2.72 -18.11 -8.74
N VAL A 53 2.35 -18.32 -10.01
CA VAL A 53 1.87 -17.23 -10.89
C VAL A 53 0.56 -16.64 -10.35
N ALA A 54 -0.39 -17.50 -9.96
CA ALA A 54 -1.68 -17.05 -9.45
C ALA A 54 -1.54 -16.33 -8.09
N GLY A 55 -0.64 -16.78 -7.22
CA GLY A 55 -0.28 -16.08 -5.98
C GLY A 55 0.37 -14.72 -6.23
N GLY A 56 1.25 -14.61 -7.24
CA GLY A 56 1.85 -13.34 -7.64
C GLY A 56 0.82 -12.32 -8.14
N ILE A 57 -0.11 -12.75 -9.00
CA ILE A 57 -1.19 -11.89 -9.51
C ILE A 57 -2.12 -11.43 -8.37
N ALA A 58 -2.49 -12.36 -7.48
CA ALA A 58 -3.31 -12.05 -6.31
C ALA A 58 -2.60 -11.05 -5.36
N GLY A 59 -1.28 -11.21 -5.18
CA GLY A 59 -0.46 -10.27 -4.42
C GLY A 59 -0.48 -8.85 -5.01
N TYR A 60 -0.33 -8.71 -6.33
CA TYR A 60 -0.44 -7.40 -7.01
C TYR A 60 -1.84 -6.79 -6.89
N LEU A 61 -2.88 -7.60 -7.02
CA LEU A 61 -4.28 -7.18 -6.86
C LEU A 61 -4.57 -6.61 -5.47
N VAL A 62 -3.85 -7.06 -4.43
CA VAL A 62 -3.95 -6.51 -3.08
C VAL A 62 -3.03 -5.31 -2.89
N ALA A 63 -1.80 -5.38 -3.39
CA ALA A 63 -0.80 -4.34 -3.18
C ALA A 63 -1.27 -2.97 -3.71
N ILE A 64 -1.93 -2.96 -4.88
CA ILE A 64 -2.45 -1.74 -5.50
C ILE A 64 -3.49 -1.02 -4.62
N PRO A 65 -4.65 -1.62 -4.27
CA PRO A 65 -5.65 -0.95 -3.43
C PRO A 65 -5.14 -0.63 -2.02
N VAL A 66 -4.29 -1.50 -1.44
CA VAL A 66 -3.65 -1.21 -0.15
C VAL A 66 -2.77 0.02 -0.23
N SER A 67 -2.00 0.19 -1.31
CA SER A 67 -1.14 1.36 -1.51
C SER A 67 -1.96 2.65 -1.63
N ILE A 68 -3.05 2.63 -2.40
CA ILE A 68 -3.96 3.78 -2.57
C ILE A 68 -4.59 4.15 -1.22
N TRP A 69 -5.05 3.16 -0.46
CA TRP A 69 -5.65 3.39 0.85
C TRP A 69 -4.63 3.96 1.85
N CYS A 70 -3.39 3.47 1.84
CA CYS A 70 -2.31 4.01 2.66
C CYS A 70 -2.01 5.47 2.31
N ILE A 71 -1.97 5.82 1.02
CA ILE A 71 -1.76 7.21 0.57
C ILE A 71 -2.91 8.10 1.05
N LYS A 72 -4.16 7.69 0.83
CA LYS A 72 -5.34 8.43 1.31
C LYS A 72 -5.29 8.67 2.83
N PHE A 73 -4.86 7.66 3.60
CA PHE A 73 -4.73 7.78 5.04
C PHE A 73 -3.65 8.79 5.44
N ILE A 74 -2.51 8.76 4.76
CA ILE A 74 -1.38 9.68 5.01
C ILE A 74 -1.76 11.13 4.70
N LEU A 75 -2.47 11.36 3.60
CA LEU A 75 -2.99 12.69 3.24
C LEU A 75 -3.99 13.23 4.28
N ASN A 76 -4.70 12.36 4.99
CA ASN A 76 -5.61 12.79 6.06
C ASN A 76 -4.94 12.87 7.44
N LYS A 77 -3.67 12.44 7.57
CA LYS A 77 -2.97 12.39 8.84
C LYS A 77 -2.36 13.74 9.19
N SER A 78 -2.56 14.19 10.44
CA SER A 78 -1.79 15.29 11.00
C SER A 78 -0.44 14.77 11.49
N PHE A 79 0.65 15.36 11.00
CA PHE A 79 1.99 15.16 11.57
C PHE A 79 2.25 16.23 12.62
N LYS A 80 3.16 15.96 13.56
CA LYS A 80 3.52 16.92 14.61
C LYS A 80 4.23 18.13 13.95
N GLY A 81 3.47 19.21 13.74
CA GLY A 81 3.94 20.47 13.16
C GLY A 81 3.43 20.78 11.75
N TYR A 82 2.79 19.85 11.03
CA TYR A 82 2.26 20.10 9.68
C TYR A 82 1.24 19.03 9.25
N ARG A 83 0.41 19.34 8.25
CA ARG A 83 -0.50 18.39 7.58
C ARG A 83 -0.23 18.43 6.08
N VAL A 84 -0.22 17.26 5.43
CA VAL A 84 -0.09 17.16 3.98
C VAL A 84 -1.49 17.31 3.38
N CYS A 85 -1.77 18.45 2.74
CA CYS A 85 -3.07 18.72 2.11
C CYS A 85 -2.88 18.83 0.60
N LEU A 86 -3.84 18.31 -0.17
CA LEU A 86 -3.95 18.64 -1.59
C LEU A 86 -4.62 20.00 -1.70
N LEU A 87 -3.88 21.00 -2.17
CA LEU A 87 -4.45 22.28 -2.55
C LEU A 87 -4.92 22.15 -4.00
N LYS A 88 -6.18 22.52 -4.24
CA LYS A 88 -6.68 22.65 -5.60
C LYS A 88 -6.03 23.90 -6.19
N ASP A 89 -5.23 23.71 -7.23
CA ASP A 89 -4.73 24.82 -8.01
C ASP A 89 -5.92 25.37 -8.84
N PRO A 90 -6.32 26.65 -8.67
CA PRO A 90 -7.42 27.21 -9.44
C PRO A 90 -7.14 27.29 -10.94
N ASP A 91 -5.87 27.18 -11.35
CA ASP A 91 -5.41 27.36 -12.74
C ASP A 91 -4.95 26.06 -13.43
N ALA A 92 -5.18 24.89 -12.83
CA ALA A 92 -4.82 23.56 -13.37
C ALA A 92 -6.00 22.72 -13.89
#